data_AF-A0A6B3B3I4-F1
#
_entry.id   AF-A0A6B3B3I4-F1
#
_cell.length_a   1.000
_cell.length_b   1.000
_cell.length_c   1.000
_cell.angle_alpha   90.00
_cell.angle_beta   90.00
_cell.angle_gamma   90.00
#
_symmetry.space_group_name_H-M   'P 1'
#
loop_
_entity.id
_entity.type
_entity.pdbx_description
1 polymer ?
#
loop_
_entity_poly.entity_id
_entity_poly.type
_entity_poly.pdbx_seq_one_letter_code
_entity_poly.pdbx_strand_id
1 'polypeptide(L)'
;MGIGRRRASVIAGVVAGAVLATGTVLWATDSGPFRDSYCWGAWEQNSGPSFLGDEALEKSGSERGSTESAAPSATRPHGTCTVSITSSVEDDDSDEPLAFEESVTLDYGPVPAGAKDRRAWLAHFFHGSASPLPDGLDGLAGGDRGMLVLPSSCDRDGAPSVVTIRSESTGDGHLGKVPMPFTIATRADVVRMLLAAANTGMQKAGCAPKQPLRSSSPMVTVAEDEESAASPLCRIPGVTFDYGKGSRYRQQVGAVTDRLQTCSVVWKQPRMPEEPSAQYVMASRTRLVELFRGLPEGSGQGLVRRSCGDRPTVFYGHVEAGLQNRGRPSDQRVFDRFVESVGKRIGCGKGADA
;
A
#
# COMPACT_ATOMS: atom_id res chain seq x y z
N MET A 1 -76.76 13.40 4.05
CA MET A 1 -77.39 12.84 2.83
C MET A 1 -76.98 13.68 1.64
N GLY A 2 -76.44 13.08 0.58
CA GLY A 2 -76.09 13.77 -0.66
C GLY A 2 -74.75 13.31 -1.26
N ILE A 3 -74.79 12.20 -1.99
CA ILE A 3 -73.68 11.50 -2.63
C ILE A 3 -73.21 12.26 -3.87
N GLY A 4 -71.89 12.38 -4.05
CA GLY A 4 -71.26 12.86 -5.30
C GLY A 4 -70.02 12.03 -5.63
N ARG A 5 -70.16 11.10 -6.59
CA ARG A 5 -69.14 10.15 -7.07
C ARG A 5 -68.61 10.62 -8.43
N ARG A 6 -67.31 10.81 -8.60
CA ARG A 6 -66.57 10.83 -9.90
C ARG A 6 -65.17 10.26 -9.67
N ARG A 7 -64.93 8.98 -9.99
CA ARG A 7 -64.32 8.45 -11.24
C ARG A 7 -62.95 9.04 -11.60
N ALA A 8 -61.93 8.25 -11.24
CA ALA A 8 -60.80 7.78 -12.04
C ALA A 8 -60.02 8.77 -12.93
N SER A 9 -58.74 8.86 -12.61
CA SER A 9 -57.66 8.97 -13.61
C SER A 9 -56.40 8.32 -13.05
N VAL A 10 -56.15 7.10 -13.51
CA VAL A 10 -54.89 6.37 -13.38
C VAL A 10 -53.88 7.08 -14.26
N ILE A 11 -52.87 7.71 -13.66
CA ILE A 11 -51.71 8.21 -14.41
C ILE A 11 -50.62 7.16 -14.28
N ALA A 12 -50.53 6.32 -15.32
CA ALA A 12 -49.38 5.50 -15.60
C ALA A 12 -48.23 6.42 -16.08
N GLY A 13 -47.26 6.66 -15.19
CA GLY A 13 -46.03 7.34 -15.53
C GLY A 13 -44.96 6.33 -15.91
N VAL A 14 -44.76 6.14 -17.22
CA VAL A 14 -43.61 5.43 -17.78
C VAL A 14 -42.36 6.30 -17.57
N VAL A 15 -41.48 5.91 -16.65
CA VAL A 15 -40.14 6.50 -16.56
C VAL A 15 -39.22 5.67 -17.44
N ALA A 16 -38.93 6.19 -18.63
CA ALA A 16 -37.92 5.67 -19.53
C ALA A 16 -36.53 5.85 -18.90
N GLY A 17 -35.80 4.75 -18.81
CA GLY A 17 -34.44 4.72 -18.30
C GLY A 17 -33.47 5.44 -19.25
N ALA A 18 -32.72 6.38 -18.69
CA ALA A 18 -31.44 6.79 -19.20
C ALA A 18 -30.39 6.38 -18.16
N VAL A 19 -29.69 5.28 -18.41
CA VAL A 19 -28.49 4.90 -17.65
C VAL A 19 -27.37 5.81 -18.15
N LEU A 20 -27.14 6.90 -17.43
CA LEU A 20 -25.85 7.57 -17.45
C LEU A 20 -25.04 7.04 -16.29
N ALA A 21 -23.90 6.45 -16.62
CA ALA A 21 -22.89 6.00 -15.68
C ALA A 21 -22.31 7.23 -14.95
N THR A 22 -22.93 7.61 -13.85
CA THR A 22 -22.37 8.49 -12.83
C THR A 22 -22.22 7.66 -11.58
N GLY A 23 -20.99 7.56 -11.06
CA GLY A 23 -20.70 6.86 -9.81
C GLY A 23 -21.68 7.32 -8.73
N THR A 24 -22.54 6.43 -8.30
CA THR A 24 -23.39 6.65 -7.14
C THR A 24 -22.47 6.58 -5.94
N VAL A 25 -22.02 7.73 -5.47
CA VAL A 25 -21.66 7.85 -4.07
C VAL A 25 -22.97 7.54 -3.31
N LEU A 26 -22.94 6.57 -2.40
CA LEU A 26 -24.10 6.20 -1.58
C LEU A 26 -23.91 6.94 -0.26
N TRP A 27 -24.73 7.94 0.00
CA TRP A 27 -24.79 8.60 1.29
C TRP A 27 -25.56 7.64 2.21
N ALA A 28 -24.83 6.93 3.06
CA ALA A 28 -25.44 6.18 4.14
C ALA A 28 -25.93 7.19 5.17
N THR A 29 -27.23 7.49 5.15
CA THR A 29 -27.88 8.19 6.25
C THR A 29 -28.05 7.21 7.41
N ASP A 30 -27.32 7.48 8.50
CA ASP A 30 -27.45 6.84 9.82
C ASP A 30 -28.92 6.64 10.22
N SER A 31 -29.39 5.38 10.30
CA SER A 31 -30.53 4.97 11.14
C SER A 31 -30.84 3.46 11.02
N GLY A 32 -30.13 2.64 11.79
CA GLY A 32 -30.51 1.23 12.04
C GLY A 32 -29.54 0.53 12.99
N PRO A 33 -29.92 -0.60 13.62
CA PRO A 33 -29.04 -1.37 14.53
C PRO A 33 -27.91 -2.13 13.80
N PHE A 34 -27.63 -1.79 12.54
CA PHE A 34 -26.67 -2.48 11.69
C PHE A 34 -25.43 -1.61 11.55
N ARG A 35 -24.25 -2.21 11.74
CA ARG A 35 -22.97 -1.57 11.50
C ARG A 35 -22.75 -1.43 10.00
N ASP A 36 -22.20 -0.29 9.58
CA ASP A 36 -21.79 -0.14 8.19
C ASP A 36 -20.68 -1.13 7.86
N SER A 37 -20.64 -1.55 6.59
CA SER A 37 -19.64 -2.46 6.07
C SER A 37 -18.97 -1.87 4.84
N TYR A 38 -17.66 -2.03 4.77
CA TYR A 38 -16.80 -1.43 3.78
C TYR A 38 -16.02 -2.51 3.01
N CYS A 39 -15.64 -2.15 1.79
CA CYS A 39 -14.78 -2.97 0.93
C CYS A 39 -15.35 -4.38 0.72
N TRP A 40 -16.57 -4.41 0.18
CA TRP A 40 -17.31 -5.62 -0.19
C TRP A 40 -17.62 -6.58 0.97
N GLY A 41 -17.65 -6.06 2.20
CA GLY A 41 -17.82 -6.88 3.41
C GLY A 41 -16.53 -7.22 4.14
N ALA A 42 -15.38 -6.68 3.72
CA ALA A 42 -14.10 -7.01 4.36
C ALA A 42 -13.95 -6.34 5.73
N TRP A 43 -14.45 -5.12 5.87
CA TRP A 43 -14.32 -4.32 7.09
C TRP A 43 -15.71 -3.92 7.59
N GLU A 44 -15.86 -3.83 8.91
CA GLU A 44 -17.08 -3.35 9.55
C GLU A 44 -16.76 -2.12 10.40
N GLN A 45 -17.71 -1.19 10.51
CA GLN A 45 -17.60 -0.08 11.46
C GLN A 45 -17.41 -0.61 12.88
N ASN A 46 -16.59 0.08 13.67
CA ASN A 46 -16.25 -0.30 15.04
C ASN A 46 -15.65 -1.73 15.12
N SER A 47 -14.88 -2.12 14.09
CA SER A 47 -14.11 -3.36 14.07
C SER A 47 -12.64 -3.06 13.74
N GLY A 48 -11.73 -3.54 14.60
CA GLY A 48 -10.29 -3.39 14.37
C GLY A 48 -9.74 -2.00 14.73
N PRO A 49 -9.04 -1.31 13.82
CA PRO A 49 -8.34 -0.07 14.13
C PRO A 49 -9.27 1.12 14.39
N SER A 50 -8.78 2.11 15.14
CA SER A 50 -9.50 3.34 15.48
C SER A 50 -10.02 4.09 14.25
N PHE A 51 -9.36 4.00 13.10
CA PHE A 51 -9.84 4.56 11.83
C PHE A 51 -11.25 4.07 11.44
N LEU A 52 -11.58 2.81 11.74
CA LEU A 52 -12.92 2.25 11.52
C LEU A 52 -13.86 2.47 12.72
N GLY A 53 -13.32 2.97 13.84
CA GLY A 53 -14.02 3.20 15.10
C GLY A 53 -14.57 4.62 15.22
N ASP A 54 -15.54 4.81 16.11
CA ASP A 54 -16.15 6.13 16.36
C ASP A 54 -15.14 7.13 16.95
N GLU A 55 -14.00 6.65 17.49
CA GLU A 55 -12.89 7.50 17.95
C GLU A 55 -12.35 8.40 16.83
N ALA A 56 -12.35 7.92 15.58
CA ALA A 56 -11.91 8.74 14.45
C ALA A 56 -12.92 9.84 14.05
N LEU A 57 -14.11 9.84 14.65
CA LEU A 57 -15.18 10.83 14.42
C LEU A 57 -15.36 11.80 15.60
N GLU A 58 -14.46 11.78 16.59
CA GLU A 58 -14.57 12.63 17.79
C GLU A 58 -14.45 14.13 17.48
N LYS A 59 -13.82 14.52 16.36
CA LYS A 59 -13.74 15.93 15.95
C LYS A 59 -15.09 16.40 15.40
N SER A 60 -15.53 17.58 15.83
CA SER A 60 -16.76 18.20 15.31
C SER A 60 -16.78 18.27 13.79
N GLY A 61 -17.92 17.92 13.19
CA GLY A 61 -18.09 17.90 11.74
C GLY A 61 -17.36 16.76 11.03
N SER A 62 -16.89 15.74 11.77
CA SER A 62 -16.28 14.56 11.16
C SER A 62 -17.33 13.64 10.55
N GLU A 63 -17.08 13.20 9.32
CA GLU A 63 -17.94 12.28 8.60
C GLU A 63 -17.10 11.18 7.97
N ARG A 64 -17.58 9.93 8.05
CA ARG A 64 -16.98 8.79 7.37
C ARG A 64 -17.72 8.52 6.07
N GLY A 65 -16.98 8.40 4.98
CA GLY A 65 -17.48 8.00 3.68
C GLY A 65 -16.79 6.75 3.15
N SER A 66 -17.41 6.10 2.17
CA SER A 66 -16.72 5.07 1.38
C SER A 66 -17.15 5.08 -0.07
N THR A 67 -16.22 4.69 -0.95
CA THR A 67 -16.48 4.45 -2.37
C THR A 67 -15.87 3.11 -2.73
N GLU A 68 -16.65 2.20 -3.29
CA GLU A 68 -16.17 0.90 -3.76
C GLU A 68 -16.56 0.65 -5.20
N SER A 69 -15.62 0.10 -5.96
CA SER A 69 -15.88 -0.51 -7.26
C SER A 69 -16.60 -1.85 -7.08
N ALA A 70 -16.98 -2.50 -8.18
CA ALA A 70 -17.52 -3.85 -8.12
C ALA A 70 -16.53 -4.82 -7.46
N ALA A 71 -17.03 -5.72 -6.61
CA ALA A 71 -16.21 -6.74 -5.97
C ALA A 71 -15.40 -7.56 -7.00
N PRO A 72 -14.16 -7.95 -6.66
CA PRO A 72 -13.34 -8.75 -7.56
C PRO A 72 -14.05 -10.07 -7.86
N SER A 73 -14.02 -10.47 -9.13
CA SER A 73 -14.62 -11.70 -9.64
C SER A 73 -13.65 -12.40 -10.60
N ALA A 74 -14.00 -13.63 -11.01
CA ALA A 74 -13.21 -14.34 -12.02
C ALA A 74 -13.12 -13.59 -13.36
N THR A 75 -14.14 -12.80 -13.72
CA THR A 75 -14.20 -12.01 -14.96
C THR A 75 -13.77 -10.56 -14.79
N ARG A 76 -13.66 -10.08 -13.55
CA ARG A 76 -13.19 -8.73 -13.18
C ARG A 76 -12.19 -8.89 -12.05
N PRO A 77 -10.91 -9.16 -12.36
CA PRO A 77 -9.92 -9.50 -11.35
C PRO A 77 -9.43 -8.28 -10.54
N HIS A 78 -10.01 -7.10 -10.77
CA HIS A 78 -9.68 -5.86 -10.11
C HIS A 78 -10.83 -5.40 -9.23
N GLY A 79 -10.49 -4.86 -8.06
CA GLY A 79 -11.41 -4.13 -7.22
C GLY A 79 -10.64 -3.10 -6.40
N THR A 80 -11.18 -1.89 -6.33
CA THR A 80 -10.73 -0.80 -5.45
C THR A 80 -11.84 -0.41 -4.48
N CYS A 81 -11.46 -0.09 -3.25
CA CYS A 81 -12.32 0.47 -2.22
C CYS A 81 -11.56 1.57 -1.48
N THR A 82 -12.18 2.71 -1.27
CA THR A 82 -11.62 3.81 -0.48
C THR A 82 -12.58 4.13 0.66
N VAL A 83 -12.08 4.10 1.89
CA VAL A 83 -12.78 4.62 3.07
C VAL A 83 -12.11 5.95 3.43
N SER A 84 -12.90 6.99 3.63
CA SER A 84 -12.39 8.32 3.98
C SER A 84 -13.08 8.88 5.22
N ILE A 85 -12.35 9.73 5.94
CA ILE A 85 -12.86 10.55 7.03
C ILE A 85 -12.53 11.99 6.70
N THR A 86 -13.56 12.82 6.58
CA THR A 86 -13.41 14.27 6.48
C THR A 86 -13.67 14.88 7.84
N SER A 87 -12.90 15.89 8.23
CA SER A 87 -13.11 16.66 9.47
C SER A 87 -12.83 18.13 9.25
N SER A 88 -13.44 19.00 10.05
CA SER A 88 -13.24 20.45 9.99
C SER A 88 -12.87 21.01 11.36
N VAL A 89 -11.94 21.95 11.41
CA VAL A 89 -11.56 22.67 12.64
C VAL A 89 -11.60 24.17 12.35
N GLU A 90 -12.09 24.97 13.29
CA GLU A 90 -12.03 26.44 13.15
C GLU A 90 -10.57 26.90 13.03
N ASP A 91 -10.30 27.83 12.11
CA ASP A 91 -8.98 28.44 11.95
C ASP A 91 -8.93 29.74 12.77
N ASP A 92 -8.01 29.84 13.73
CA ASP A 92 -7.86 31.05 14.54
C ASP A 92 -7.35 32.25 13.69
N ASP A 93 -6.71 31.95 12.55
CA ASP A 93 -6.11 32.94 11.65
C ASP A 93 -6.98 33.27 10.42
N SER A 94 -8.17 32.64 10.27
CA SER A 94 -9.04 32.88 9.12
C SER A 94 -10.53 32.60 9.40
N ASP A 95 -11.43 33.26 8.66
CA ASP A 95 -12.88 32.97 8.73
C ASP A 95 -13.28 31.64 8.05
N GLU A 96 -12.33 30.96 7.37
CA GLU A 96 -12.54 29.66 6.72
C GLU A 96 -11.99 28.52 7.59
N PRO A 97 -12.77 27.46 7.86
CA PRO A 97 -12.29 26.33 8.66
C PRO A 97 -11.22 25.52 7.92
N LEU A 98 -10.27 24.96 8.67
CA LEU A 98 -9.32 23.98 8.18
C LEU A 98 -10.04 22.65 7.91
N ALA A 99 -10.00 22.17 6.68
CA ALA A 99 -10.57 20.88 6.29
C ALA A 99 -9.47 19.81 6.23
N PHE A 100 -9.73 18.64 6.81
CA PHE A 100 -8.84 17.50 6.76
C PHE A 100 -9.54 16.32 6.12
N GLU A 101 -8.83 15.60 5.27
CA GLU A 101 -9.29 14.35 4.66
C GLU A 101 -8.25 13.28 4.92
N GLU A 102 -8.63 12.21 5.60
CA GLU A 102 -7.84 10.99 5.82
C GLU A 102 -8.50 9.87 5.03
N SER A 103 -7.75 9.14 4.21
CA SER A 103 -8.30 8.05 3.41
C SER A 103 -7.44 6.80 3.48
N VAL A 104 -8.10 5.66 3.39
CA VAL A 104 -7.49 4.33 3.27
C VAL A 104 -8.02 3.68 2.02
N THR A 105 -7.14 3.48 1.05
CA THR A 105 -7.45 2.82 -0.22
C THR A 105 -6.97 1.37 -0.18
N LEU A 106 -7.88 0.47 -0.50
CA LEU A 106 -7.68 -0.95 -0.71
C LEU A 106 -7.73 -1.24 -2.20
N ASP A 107 -6.70 -1.89 -2.73
CA ASP A 107 -6.69 -2.45 -4.08
C ASP A 107 -6.54 -3.97 -4.03
N TYR A 108 -7.31 -4.65 -4.87
CA TYR A 108 -7.24 -6.08 -5.15
C TYR A 108 -7.00 -6.27 -6.64
N GLY A 109 -6.02 -7.10 -7.01
CA GLY A 109 -5.86 -7.57 -8.38
C GLY A 109 -4.42 -7.79 -8.81
N PRO A 110 -4.17 -8.03 -10.11
CA PRO A 110 -2.81 -8.20 -10.61
C PRO A 110 -2.01 -6.91 -10.44
N VAL A 111 -0.72 -7.10 -10.19
CA VAL A 111 0.24 -6.02 -10.04
C VAL A 111 0.28 -5.13 -11.32
N PRO A 112 0.38 -3.77 -11.24
CA PRO A 112 0.45 -2.84 -12.39
C PRO A 112 1.32 -3.26 -13.61
N ALA A 113 0.77 -3.44 -14.81
CA ALA A 113 1.53 -4.00 -15.95
C ALA A 113 2.73 -3.15 -16.44
N GLY A 114 2.64 -1.82 -16.33
CA GLY A 114 3.67 -0.90 -16.81
C GLY A 114 4.92 -0.89 -15.93
N ALA A 115 6.12 -0.91 -16.53
CA ALA A 115 7.37 -0.96 -15.77
C ALA A 115 7.58 0.26 -14.85
N LYS A 116 7.19 1.47 -15.30
CA LYS A 116 7.27 2.69 -14.49
C LYS A 116 6.36 2.60 -13.27
N ASP A 117 5.09 2.28 -13.49
CA ASP A 117 4.08 2.18 -12.43
C ASP A 117 4.40 1.04 -11.47
N ARG A 118 4.91 -0.09 -11.98
CA ARG A 118 5.41 -1.21 -11.17
C ARG A 118 6.56 -0.77 -10.26
N ARG A 119 7.52 0.04 -10.75
CA ARG A 119 8.65 0.50 -9.94
C ARG A 119 8.21 1.44 -8.82
N ALA A 120 7.31 2.37 -9.10
CA ALA A 120 6.70 3.26 -8.10
C ALA A 120 5.91 2.45 -7.05
N TRP A 121 5.10 1.50 -7.51
CA TRP A 121 4.35 0.58 -6.65
C TRP A 121 5.29 -0.25 -5.75
N LEU A 122 6.38 -0.81 -6.29
CA LEU A 122 7.38 -1.54 -5.52
C LEU A 122 8.08 -0.64 -4.49
N ALA A 123 8.44 0.60 -4.86
CA ALA A 123 9.06 1.55 -3.94
C ALA A 123 8.14 1.88 -2.76
N HIS A 124 6.83 2.00 -3.02
CA HIS A 124 5.85 2.25 -1.96
C HIS A 124 5.74 1.06 -0.99
N PHE A 125 5.53 -0.17 -1.48
CA PHE A 125 5.22 -1.33 -0.63
C PHE A 125 6.44 -2.05 -0.04
N PHE A 126 7.63 -1.92 -0.66
CA PHE A 126 8.88 -2.42 -0.08
C PHE A 126 9.63 -1.35 0.73
N HIS A 127 8.94 -0.30 1.16
CA HIS A 127 9.52 0.75 1.97
C HIS A 127 10.15 0.20 3.27
N GLY A 128 11.21 0.86 3.74
CA GLY A 128 11.98 0.49 4.93
C GLY A 128 11.15 0.53 6.21
N SER A 129 10.03 1.28 6.24
CA SER A 129 9.07 1.29 7.36
C SER A 129 8.23 0.01 7.45
N ALA A 130 8.17 -0.78 6.37
CA ALA A 130 7.33 -1.95 6.27
C ALA A 130 8.06 -3.22 6.75
N SER A 131 7.36 -4.01 7.55
CA SER A 131 7.85 -5.24 8.16
C SER A 131 7.24 -6.46 7.47
N PRO A 132 7.97 -7.57 7.31
CA PRO A 132 7.44 -8.78 6.68
C PRO A 132 6.28 -9.35 7.49
N LEU A 133 5.28 -9.89 6.81
CA LEU A 133 4.17 -10.57 7.46
C LEU A 133 4.65 -11.85 8.16
N PRO A 134 4.08 -12.22 9.31
CA PRO A 134 4.42 -13.44 10.03
C PRO A 134 3.85 -14.68 9.34
N ASP A 135 4.13 -15.87 9.93
CA ASP A 135 3.54 -17.15 9.53
C ASP A 135 3.79 -17.57 8.07
N GLY A 136 4.84 -17.01 7.46
CA GLY A 136 5.23 -17.31 6.08
C GLY A 136 4.33 -16.68 5.02
N LEU A 137 3.48 -15.73 5.40
CA LEU A 137 2.69 -14.95 4.45
C LEU A 137 3.61 -14.07 3.59
N ASP A 138 3.40 -14.09 2.28
CA ASP A 138 4.18 -13.29 1.32
C ASP A 138 3.68 -11.85 1.30
N GLY A 139 4.23 -10.98 2.15
CA GLY A 139 3.81 -9.59 2.18
C GLY A 139 4.58 -8.73 3.18
N LEU A 140 4.21 -7.45 3.25
CA LEU A 140 4.76 -6.48 4.19
C LEU A 140 3.65 -5.59 4.77
N ALA A 141 3.85 -5.09 5.99
CA ALA A 141 2.97 -4.12 6.64
C ALA A 141 3.75 -3.01 7.37
N GLY A 142 3.43 -1.76 7.05
CA GLY A 142 3.74 -0.56 7.82
C GLY A 142 2.49 -0.06 8.55
N GLY A 143 2.58 1.11 9.20
CA GLY A 143 1.42 1.73 9.84
C GLY A 143 0.47 2.43 8.84
N ASP A 144 1.01 2.82 7.68
CA ASP A 144 0.35 3.61 6.63
C ASP A 144 0.15 2.81 5.32
N ARG A 145 0.68 1.59 5.26
CA ARG A 145 0.67 0.78 4.05
C ARG A 145 0.75 -0.70 4.35
N GLY A 146 0.28 -1.51 3.42
CA GLY A 146 0.37 -2.95 3.51
C GLY A 146 0.22 -3.62 2.16
N MET A 147 0.84 -4.78 2.00
CA MET A 147 0.75 -5.61 0.81
C MET A 147 0.76 -7.07 1.19
N LEU A 148 -0.14 -7.86 0.60
CA LEU A 148 -0.14 -9.31 0.64
C LEU A 148 -0.21 -9.86 -0.78
N VAL A 149 0.75 -10.71 -1.15
CA VAL A 149 0.74 -11.47 -2.39
C VAL A 149 -0.16 -12.69 -2.20
N LEU A 150 -1.13 -12.84 -3.10
CA LEU A 150 -2.10 -13.91 -3.04
C LEU A 150 -1.50 -15.24 -3.55
N PRO A 151 -2.10 -16.39 -3.20
CA PRO A 151 -1.73 -17.68 -3.77
C PRO A 151 -1.82 -17.70 -5.30
N SER A 152 -1.05 -18.57 -5.97
CA SER A 152 -1.05 -18.65 -7.46
C SER A 152 -2.40 -18.99 -8.07
N SER A 153 -3.32 -19.60 -7.31
CA SER A 153 -4.69 -19.83 -7.77
C SER A 153 -5.42 -18.52 -8.10
N CYS A 154 -4.96 -17.39 -7.56
CA CYS A 154 -5.51 -16.06 -7.81
C CYS A 154 -4.74 -15.27 -8.88
N ASP A 155 -3.64 -15.79 -9.43
CA ASP A 155 -2.87 -15.09 -10.47
C ASP A 155 -3.73 -14.87 -11.72
N ARG A 156 -3.50 -13.75 -12.41
CA ARG A 156 -4.24 -13.35 -13.61
C ARG A 156 -3.28 -12.85 -14.67
N ASP A 157 -3.51 -13.25 -15.92
CA ASP A 157 -2.72 -12.85 -17.08
C ASP A 157 -1.20 -13.04 -16.90
N GLY A 158 -0.81 -14.11 -16.18
CA GLY A 158 0.59 -14.43 -15.89
C GLY A 158 1.28 -13.54 -14.84
N ALA A 159 0.53 -12.64 -14.20
CA ALA A 159 0.99 -11.75 -13.15
C ALA A 159 0.45 -12.17 -11.76
N PRO A 160 1.27 -11.98 -10.70
CA PRO A 160 0.79 -12.17 -9.33
C PRO A 160 -0.35 -11.23 -8.99
N SER A 161 -1.37 -11.76 -8.30
CA SER A 161 -2.40 -10.94 -7.69
C SER A 161 -2.01 -10.55 -6.28
N VAL A 162 -2.34 -9.32 -5.89
CA VAL A 162 -2.00 -8.72 -4.61
C VAL A 162 -3.22 -8.06 -4.00
N VAL A 163 -3.18 -7.92 -2.67
CA VAL A 163 -4.03 -7.00 -1.93
C VAL A 163 -3.14 -5.95 -1.30
N THR A 164 -3.45 -4.68 -1.53
CA THR A 164 -2.70 -3.57 -0.99
C THR A 164 -3.59 -2.61 -0.23
N ILE A 165 -3.08 -2.07 0.87
CA ILE A 165 -3.68 -0.98 1.62
C ILE A 165 -2.70 0.19 1.59
N ARG A 166 -3.20 1.40 1.34
CA ARG A 166 -2.43 2.64 1.40
C ARG A 166 -3.25 3.71 2.09
N SER A 167 -2.64 4.46 2.98
CA SER A 167 -3.24 5.66 3.54
C SER A 167 -2.72 6.93 2.89
N GLU A 168 -3.60 7.92 2.85
CA GLU A 168 -3.28 9.29 2.45
C GLU A 168 -3.99 10.26 3.40
N SER A 169 -3.38 11.40 3.67
CA SER A 169 -4.06 12.48 4.36
C SER A 169 -3.69 13.83 3.75
N THR A 170 -4.66 14.73 3.75
CA THR A 170 -4.49 16.10 3.31
C THR A 170 -5.16 17.06 4.27
N GLY A 171 -4.51 18.19 4.54
CA GLY A 171 -5.12 19.34 5.19
C GLY A 171 -5.28 20.47 4.17
N ASP A 172 -6.42 21.15 4.18
CA ASP A 172 -6.74 22.29 3.34
C ASP A 172 -7.13 23.48 4.21
N GLY A 173 -6.66 24.67 3.84
CA GLY A 173 -6.78 25.88 4.64
C GLY A 173 -6.13 27.08 3.94
N HIS A 174 -5.85 28.15 4.67
CA HIS A 174 -5.37 29.42 4.09
C HIS A 174 -4.01 29.32 3.33
N LEU A 175 -3.24 28.25 3.55
CA LEU A 175 -1.99 27.96 2.82
C LEU A 175 -2.17 26.98 1.64
N GLY A 176 -3.42 26.60 1.35
CA GLY A 176 -3.80 25.60 0.36
C GLY A 176 -3.68 24.15 0.83
N LYS A 177 -4.13 23.23 -0.03
CA LYS A 177 -4.13 21.79 0.23
C LYS A 177 -2.70 21.21 0.30
N VAL A 178 -2.34 20.62 1.44
CA VAL A 178 -1.03 20.01 1.70
C VAL A 178 -1.17 18.56 2.19
N PRO A 179 -0.26 17.66 1.79
CA PRO A 179 -0.22 16.30 2.32
C PRO A 179 0.21 16.28 3.79
N MET A 180 -0.43 15.41 4.57
CA MET A 180 -0.21 15.24 6.00
C MET A 180 0.19 13.78 6.30
N PRO A 181 1.07 13.52 7.27
CA PRO A 181 1.36 12.17 7.71
C PRO A 181 0.13 11.51 8.32
N PHE A 182 -0.21 10.31 7.88
CA PHE A 182 -1.35 9.55 8.43
C PHE A 182 -1.03 8.07 8.55
N THR A 183 -1.09 7.59 9.80
CA THR A 183 -0.93 6.18 10.15
C THR A 183 -2.31 5.60 10.39
N ILE A 184 -2.67 4.55 9.65
CA ILE A 184 -3.96 3.87 9.76
C ILE A 184 -4.12 3.31 11.17
N ALA A 185 -3.10 2.60 11.63
CA ALA A 185 -3.10 1.85 12.88
C ALA A 185 -1.72 1.25 13.18
N THR A 186 -1.65 0.35 14.17
CA THR A 186 -0.45 -0.47 14.37
C THR A 186 -0.24 -1.43 13.20
N ARG A 187 1.01 -1.89 12.99
CA ARG A 187 1.32 -2.88 11.94
C ARG A 187 0.48 -4.15 12.06
N ALA A 188 0.18 -4.59 13.29
CA ALA A 188 -0.65 -5.76 13.52
C ALA A 188 -2.11 -5.54 13.09
N ASP A 189 -2.64 -4.33 13.25
CA ASP A 189 -3.98 -3.99 12.76
C ASP A 189 -4.02 -3.96 11.22
N VAL A 190 -3.00 -3.38 10.58
CA VAL A 190 -2.88 -3.39 9.12
C VAL A 190 -2.79 -4.83 8.59
N VAL A 191 -2.08 -5.74 9.28
CA VAL A 191 -2.06 -7.18 8.93
C VAL A 191 -3.47 -7.78 9.00
N ARG A 192 -4.26 -7.47 10.04
CA ARG A 192 -5.64 -7.98 10.17
C ARG A 192 -6.54 -7.44 9.07
N MET A 193 -6.44 -6.15 8.75
CA MET A 193 -7.18 -5.51 7.66
C MET A 193 -6.84 -6.15 6.31
N LEU A 194 -5.55 -6.36 6.02
CA LEU A 194 -5.08 -7.02 4.80
C LEU A 194 -5.63 -8.45 4.69
N LEU A 195 -5.58 -9.23 5.77
CA LEU A 195 -6.07 -10.60 5.78
C LEU A 195 -7.59 -10.68 5.60
N ALA A 196 -8.35 -9.78 6.23
CA ALA A 196 -9.79 -9.69 6.04
C ALA A 196 -10.12 -9.37 4.56
N ALA A 197 -9.48 -8.35 4.00
CA ALA A 197 -9.67 -7.95 2.60
C ALA A 197 -9.24 -9.05 1.62
N ALA A 198 -8.12 -9.73 1.87
CA ALA A 198 -7.67 -10.82 1.02
C ALA A 198 -8.60 -12.03 1.06
N ASN A 199 -9.07 -12.43 2.24
CA ASN A 199 -10.00 -13.55 2.35
C ASN A 199 -11.34 -13.24 1.66
N THR A 200 -11.90 -12.05 1.88
CA THR A 200 -13.12 -11.59 1.21
C THR A 200 -12.92 -11.49 -0.30
N GLY A 201 -11.87 -10.82 -0.75
CA GLY A 201 -11.56 -10.65 -2.18
C GLY A 201 -11.34 -11.99 -2.89
N MET A 202 -10.57 -12.91 -2.31
CA MET A 202 -10.37 -14.25 -2.89
C MET A 202 -11.65 -15.07 -2.94
N GLN A 203 -12.53 -14.95 -1.95
CA GLN A 203 -13.82 -15.63 -1.94
C GLN A 203 -14.71 -15.13 -3.09
N LYS A 204 -14.81 -13.80 -3.26
CA LYS A 204 -15.58 -13.17 -4.35
C LYS A 204 -14.97 -13.49 -5.72
N ALA A 205 -13.64 -13.52 -5.81
CA ALA A 205 -12.90 -13.87 -7.02
C ALA A 205 -12.95 -15.37 -7.39
N GLY A 206 -13.43 -16.23 -6.47
CA GLY A 206 -13.50 -17.67 -6.67
C GLY A 206 -12.14 -18.37 -6.68
N CYS A 207 -11.11 -17.76 -6.06
CA CYS A 207 -9.75 -18.31 -6.01
C CYS A 207 -9.27 -18.64 -4.58
N ALA A 208 -10.17 -18.52 -3.59
CA ALA A 208 -9.86 -18.74 -2.19
C ALA A 208 -9.35 -20.17 -1.90
N PRO A 209 -8.32 -20.32 -1.06
CA PRO A 209 -7.93 -21.61 -0.53
C PRO A 209 -9.03 -22.23 0.34
N LYS A 210 -8.96 -23.55 0.57
CA LYS A 210 -9.92 -24.27 1.43
C LYS A 210 -9.98 -23.71 2.86
N GLN A 211 -8.85 -23.25 3.38
CA GLN A 211 -8.74 -22.60 4.69
C GLN A 211 -8.37 -21.13 4.46
N PRO A 212 -9.07 -20.18 5.10
CA PRO A 212 -8.72 -18.77 5.02
C PRO A 212 -7.28 -18.51 5.47
N LEU A 213 -6.65 -17.48 4.89
CA LEU A 213 -5.35 -17.00 5.35
C LEU A 213 -5.49 -16.46 6.77
N ARG A 214 -4.54 -16.80 7.64
CA ARG A 214 -4.53 -16.42 9.05
C ARG A 214 -3.10 -16.07 9.47
N SER A 215 -3.02 -15.22 10.48
CA SER A 215 -1.79 -14.87 11.19
C SER A 215 -2.06 -15.00 12.68
N SER A 216 -1.24 -15.78 13.37
CA SER A 216 -1.29 -15.95 14.83
C SER A 216 0.02 -15.58 15.50
N SER A 217 1.14 -15.56 14.78
CA SER A 217 2.43 -15.20 15.34
C SER A 217 2.61 -13.69 15.42
N PRO A 218 3.33 -13.17 16.43
CA PRO A 218 3.70 -11.76 16.49
C PRO A 218 4.66 -11.40 15.35
N MET A 219 4.70 -10.12 15.00
CA MET A 219 5.70 -9.60 14.07
C MET A 219 7.06 -9.51 14.78
N VAL A 220 7.93 -10.49 14.54
CA VAL A 220 9.26 -10.58 15.21
C VAL A 220 10.36 -9.84 14.47
N THR A 221 10.16 -9.50 13.21
CA THR A 221 11.07 -8.67 12.42
C THR A 221 10.38 -7.35 12.16
N VAL A 222 10.78 -6.31 12.89
CA VAL A 222 10.20 -4.97 12.77
C VAL A 222 11.22 -4.04 12.13
N ALA A 223 10.76 -3.19 11.21
CA ALA A 223 11.54 -2.08 10.70
C ALA A 223 12.13 -1.24 11.85
N GLU A 224 13.38 -0.81 11.67
CA GLU A 224 14.02 0.12 12.59
C GLU A 224 13.40 1.51 12.49
N ASP A 225 13.66 2.31 13.52
CA ASP A 225 13.28 3.72 13.51
C ASP A 225 14.01 4.46 12.40
N GLU A 226 13.37 5.51 11.91
CA GLU A 226 13.97 6.38 10.92
C GLU A 226 15.16 7.16 11.51
N GLU A 227 16.25 7.22 10.77
CA GLU A 227 17.45 7.95 11.15
C GLU A 227 17.96 8.85 10.01
N SER A 228 18.94 9.72 10.30
CA SER A 228 19.54 10.56 9.28
C SER A 228 20.29 9.69 8.28
N ALA A 229 20.12 9.95 6.99
CA ALA A 229 20.76 9.16 5.95
C ALA A 229 22.29 9.21 6.12
N ALA A 230 22.90 8.04 6.11
CA ALA A 230 24.32 7.86 6.35
C ALA A 230 24.98 7.16 5.16
N SER A 231 26.32 7.14 5.19
CA SER A 231 27.16 6.41 4.24
C SER A 231 28.08 5.50 5.06
N PRO A 232 27.97 4.17 4.96
CA PRO A 232 27.11 3.42 4.04
C PRO A 232 25.61 3.50 4.37
N LEU A 233 24.79 3.56 3.31
CA LEU A 233 23.33 3.59 3.39
C LEU A 233 22.80 2.31 4.05
N CYS A 234 21.94 2.46 5.07
CA CYS A 234 21.34 1.35 5.83
C CYS A 234 22.37 0.35 6.36
N ARG A 235 23.59 0.82 6.63
CA ARG A 235 24.74 0.00 7.04
C ARG A 235 25.10 -1.11 6.04
N ILE A 236 24.78 -0.94 4.75
CA ILE A 236 25.12 -1.89 3.68
C ILE A 236 26.49 -1.53 3.08
N PRO A 237 27.54 -2.35 3.28
CA PRO A 237 28.87 -2.06 2.76
C PRO A 237 28.88 -1.69 1.27
N GLY A 238 29.54 -0.58 0.94
CA GLY A 238 29.73 -0.11 -0.44
C GLY A 238 28.53 0.61 -1.06
N VAL A 239 27.39 0.69 -0.36
CA VAL A 239 26.24 1.47 -0.81
C VAL A 239 26.40 2.90 -0.28
N THR A 240 26.84 3.83 -1.13
CA THR A 240 27.25 5.18 -0.71
C THR A 240 26.70 6.24 -1.65
N PHE A 241 26.10 7.28 -1.06
CA PHE A 241 25.57 8.43 -1.78
C PHE A 241 26.16 9.73 -1.24
N ASP A 242 26.25 10.72 -2.10
CA ASP A 242 26.50 12.10 -1.73
C ASP A 242 25.17 12.84 -1.50
N TYR A 243 24.79 12.98 -0.24
CA TYR A 243 23.54 13.63 0.14
C TYR A 243 23.62 15.17 0.07
N GLY A 244 24.83 15.74 0.03
CA GLY A 244 25.08 17.17 0.17
C GLY A 244 25.06 17.65 1.63
N LYS A 245 25.75 18.77 1.89
CA LYS A 245 25.85 19.36 3.23
C LYS A 245 24.49 19.87 3.70
N GLY A 246 24.09 19.52 4.93
CA GLY A 246 22.83 19.98 5.53
C GLY A 246 21.58 19.33 4.93
N SER A 247 21.74 18.20 4.22
CA SER A 247 20.60 17.51 3.62
C SER A 247 19.61 16.98 4.66
N ARG A 248 18.35 16.85 4.25
CA ARG A 248 17.25 16.31 5.06
C ARG A 248 16.89 14.88 4.63
N TYR A 249 17.85 14.15 4.09
CA TYR A 249 17.64 12.75 3.75
C TYR A 249 17.58 11.92 5.02
N ARG A 250 16.57 11.07 5.10
CA ARG A 250 16.35 10.12 6.17
C ARG A 250 16.41 8.72 5.58
N GLN A 251 17.06 7.81 6.28
CA GLN A 251 17.10 6.41 5.90
C GLN A 251 16.27 5.58 6.87
N GLN A 252 15.76 4.46 6.37
CA GLN A 252 15.09 3.48 7.21
C GLN A 252 15.50 2.07 6.81
N VAL A 253 15.99 1.32 7.79
CA VAL A 253 16.32 -0.09 7.66
C VAL A 253 15.07 -0.89 7.97
N GLY A 254 14.55 -1.62 6.96
CA GLY A 254 13.40 -2.49 7.16
C GLY A 254 13.84 -3.89 7.58
N ALA A 255 13.26 -4.91 6.96
CA ALA A 255 13.65 -6.29 7.24
C ALA A 255 15.13 -6.50 6.93
N VAL A 256 15.84 -7.31 7.73
CA VAL A 256 17.18 -7.81 7.39
C VAL A 256 17.25 -9.30 7.73
N THR A 257 16.76 -10.13 6.83
CA THR A 257 16.72 -11.60 6.97
C THR A 257 17.43 -12.29 5.79
N ASP A 258 17.41 -13.61 5.74
CA ASP A 258 17.87 -14.38 4.58
C ASP A 258 16.84 -14.41 3.43
N ARG A 259 15.58 -14.02 3.70
CA ARG A 259 14.48 -13.99 2.72
C ARG A 259 14.13 -12.60 2.21
N LEU A 260 14.37 -11.57 3.02
CA LEU A 260 14.00 -10.21 2.71
C LEU A 260 15.02 -9.24 3.30
N GLN A 261 15.46 -8.29 2.49
CA GLN A 261 16.11 -7.08 2.98
C GLN A 261 15.49 -5.85 2.33
N THR A 262 15.07 -4.86 3.11
CA THR A 262 14.57 -3.58 2.60
C THR A 262 15.33 -2.41 3.20
N CYS A 263 15.57 -1.38 2.39
CA CYS A 263 16.24 -0.16 2.78
C CYS A 263 15.70 0.99 1.93
N SER A 264 15.26 2.07 2.58
CA SER A 264 14.72 3.24 1.89
C SER A 264 15.45 4.49 2.33
N VAL A 265 15.53 5.46 1.42
CA VAL A 265 15.90 6.83 1.70
C VAL A 265 14.78 7.72 1.23
N VAL A 266 14.29 8.60 2.10
CA VAL A 266 13.30 9.63 1.77
C VAL A 266 13.93 11.00 1.96
N TRP A 267 13.52 11.96 1.13
CA TRP A 267 13.86 13.36 1.36
C TRP A 267 12.75 14.02 2.18
N LYS A 268 13.03 14.41 3.43
CA LYS A 268 12.04 15.13 4.25
C LYS A 268 11.94 16.59 3.82
N GLN A 269 10.90 16.89 3.06
CA GLN A 269 10.47 18.24 2.78
C GLN A 269 9.19 18.55 3.57
N PRO A 270 9.11 19.69 4.27
CA PRO A 270 7.85 20.12 4.88
C PRO A 270 6.76 20.21 3.81
N ARG A 271 5.57 19.68 4.11
CA ARG A 271 4.37 19.78 3.26
C ARG A 271 4.48 19.12 1.89
N MET A 272 5.34 18.10 1.75
CA MET A 272 5.45 17.29 0.53
C MET A 272 5.29 15.81 0.89
N PRO A 273 4.74 14.98 0.00
CA PRO A 273 4.66 13.54 0.23
C PRO A 273 6.05 12.93 0.38
N GLU A 274 6.17 11.95 1.27
CA GLU A 274 7.42 11.24 1.46
C GLU A 274 7.60 10.15 0.41
N GLU A 275 8.16 10.54 -0.74
CA GLU A 275 8.51 9.59 -1.80
C GLU A 275 9.95 9.08 -1.61
N PRO A 276 10.20 7.76 -1.80
CA PRO A 276 11.53 7.18 -1.65
C PRO A 276 12.49 7.71 -2.73
N SER A 277 13.43 8.56 -2.32
CA SER A 277 14.53 9.01 -3.16
C SER A 277 15.49 7.88 -3.55
N ALA A 278 15.58 6.83 -2.73
CA ALA A 278 16.20 5.56 -3.10
C ALA A 278 15.54 4.40 -2.37
N GLN A 279 15.45 3.25 -3.04
CA GLN A 279 14.92 2.00 -2.50
C GLN A 279 15.81 0.83 -2.91
N TYR A 280 16.21 0.02 -1.95
CA TYR A 280 16.94 -1.23 -2.17
C TYR A 280 16.16 -2.41 -1.57
N VAL A 281 16.06 -3.50 -2.33
CA VAL A 281 15.32 -4.70 -1.95
C VAL A 281 16.12 -5.94 -2.33
N MET A 282 16.23 -6.88 -1.41
CA MET A 282 16.56 -8.27 -1.72
C MET A 282 15.36 -9.12 -1.31
N ALA A 283 14.87 -9.98 -2.20
CA ALA A 283 13.81 -10.94 -1.91
C ALA A 283 14.23 -12.34 -2.38
N SER A 284 14.01 -13.35 -1.53
CA SER A 284 14.37 -14.75 -1.78
C SER A 284 13.29 -15.73 -1.30
N ARG A 285 13.15 -16.88 -1.97
CA ARG A 285 12.28 -18.02 -1.59
C ARG A 285 10.78 -17.72 -1.40
N THR A 286 10.29 -16.61 -1.93
CA THR A 286 8.95 -16.08 -1.65
C THR A 286 8.22 -15.74 -2.93
N ARG A 287 6.88 -15.68 -2.91
CA ARG A 287 6.13 -15.11 -4.04
C ARG A 287 6.46 -13.64 -4.28
N LEU A 288 7.10 -12.97 -3.32
CA LEU A 288 7.65 -11.62 -3.48
C LEU A 288 8.63 -11.51 -4.65
N VAL A 289 9.38 -12.58 -4.99
CA VAL A 289 10.28 -12.61 -6.15
C VAL A 289 9.52 -12.38 -7.45
N GLU A 290 8.28 -12.87 -7.53
CA GLU A 290 7.45 -12.81 -8.74
C GLU A 290 6.92 -11.41 -9.02
N LEU A 291 6.90 -10.51 -8.02
CA LEU A 291 6.46 -9.13 -8.19
C LEU A 291 7.38 -8.34 -9.14
N PHE A 292 8.63 -8.78 -9.29
CA PHE A 292 9.60 -8.15 -10.18
C PHE A 292 9.55 -8.70 -11.61
N ARG A 293 8.79 -9.78 -11.86
CA ARG A 293 8.72 -10.43 -13.18
C ARG A 293 8.26 -9.43 -14.25
N GLY A 294 8.90 -9.47 -15.42
CA GLY A 294 8.61 -8.56 -16.54
C GLY A 294 9.32 -7.19 -16.46
N LEU A 295 9.98 -6.86 -15.34
CA LEU A 295 10.84 -5.68 -15.29
C LEU A 295 12.17 -5.89 -16.04
N PRO A 296 12.72 -4.85 -16.68
CA PRO A 296 14.02 -4.92 -17.35
C PRO A 296 15.15 -5.29 -16.38
N GLU A 297 15.98 -6.25 -16.78
CA GLU A 297 17.14 -6.72 -16.00
C GLU A 297 18.44 -6.02 -16.40
N GLY A 298 19.39 -6.02 -15.47
CA GLY A 298 20.74 -5.49 -15.61
C GLY A 298 21.08 -4.49 -14.51
N SER A 299 22.37 -4.34 -14.21
CA SER A 299 22.83 -3.40 -13.17
C SER A 299 22.42 -1.96 -13.47
N GLY A 300 22.45 -1.53 -14.74
CA GLY A 300 21.96 -0.22 -15.16
C GLY A 300 20.43 -0.04 -15.03
N GLN A 301 19.69 -1.14 -14.93
CA GLN A 301 18.24 -1.15 -14.68
C GLN A 301 17.90 -1.30 -13.18
N GLY A 302 18.92 -1.51 -12.33
CA GLY A 302 18.75 -1.75 -10.90
C GLY A 302 17.99 -3.04 -10.60
N LEU A 303 18.12 -4.08 -11.42
CA LEU A 303 17.48 -5.37 -11.19
C LEU A 303 18.38 -6.53 -11.63
N VAL A 304 18.63 -7.46 -10.72
CA VAL A 304 19.42 -8.67 -10.99
C VAL A 304 18.74 -9.87 -10.33
N ARG A 305 18.62 -10.97 -11.08
CA ARG A 305 18.18 -12.28 -10.58
C ARG A 305 19.37 -13.22 -10.46
N ARG A 306 19.45 -13.96 -9.35
CA ARG A 306 20.48 -14.99 -9.11
C ARG A 306 19.93 -16.16 -8.30
N SER A 307 20.59 -17.30 -8.40
CA SER A 307 20.40 -18.41 -7.46
C SER A 307 21.42 -18.29 -6.31
N CYS A 308 20.94 -18.34 -5.08
CA CYS A 308 21.77 -18.20 -3.87
C CYS A 308 21.57 -19.39 -2.94
N GLY A 309 22.36 -20.45 -3.14
CA GLY A 309 22.17 -21.74 -2.47
C GLY A 309 20.84 -22.40 -2.89
N ASP A 310 20.63 -22.51 -4.21
CA ASP A 310 19.40 -23.02 -4.85
C ASP A 310 18.13 -22.21 -4.57
N ARG A 311 18.31 -20.95 -4.17
CA ARG A 311 17.22 -20.01 -3.89
C ARG A 311 17.11 -18.97 -5.00
N PRO A 312 16.00 -18.95 -5.75
CA PRO A 312 15.69 -17.81 -6.61
C PRO A 312 15.67 -16.53 -5.77
N THR A 313 16.52 -15.58 -6.15
CA THR A 313 16.73 -14.35 -5.41
C THR A 313 16.77 -13.17 -6.37
N VAL A 314 16.01 -12.13 -6.03
CA VAL A 314 16.02 -10.84 -6.73
C VAL A 314 16.74 -9.83 -5.87
N PHE A 315 17.60 -9.05 -6.52
CA PHE A 315 18.15 -7.81 -6.01
C PHE A 315 17.60 -6.67 -6.84
N TYR A 316 17.03 -5.67 -6.18
CA TYR A 316 16.43 -4.51 -6.80
C TYR A 316 16.93 -3.23 -6.15
N GLY A 317 17.22 -2.24 -6.98
CA GLY A 317 17.64 -0.90 -6.60
C GLY A 317 16.90 0.10 -7.48
N HIS A 318 16.29 1.11 -6.86
CA HIS A 318 15.66 2.21 -7.55
C HIS A 318 16.14 3.51 -6.92
N VAL A 319 16.61 4.43 -7.74
CA VAL A 319 17.07 5.76 -7.30
C VAL A 319 16.29 6.77 -8.12
N GLU A 320 15.61 7.68 -7.43
CA GLU A 320 14.81 8.73 -8.05
C GLU A 320 15.60 10.02 -8.21
N ALA A 321 15.01 11.00 -8.92
CA ALA A 321 15.67 12.22 -9.38
C ALA A 321 16.43 12.99 -8.28
N GLY A 322 15.99 12.93 -7.02
CA GLY A 322 16.66 13.60 -5.89
C GLY A 322 18.07 13.06 -5.59
N LEU A 323 18.28 11.76 -5.79
CA LEU A 323 19.57 11.08 -5.54
C LEU A 323 20.23 10.52 -6.80
N GLN A 324 19.59 10.66 -7.96
CA GLN A 324 20.13 10.20 -9.22
C GLN A 324 21.48 10.85 -9.53
N ASN A 325 22.44 10.05 -9.98
CA ASN A 325 23.84 10.41 -10.24
C ASN A 325 24.63 10.87 -9.00
N ARG A 326 24.12 10.63 -7.79
CA ARG A 326 24.82 10.94 -6.54
C ARG A 326 25.47 9.74 -5.88
N GLY A 327 25.28 8.53 -6.43
CA GLY A 327 25.98 7.33 -6.01
C GLY A 327 27.49 7.47 -6.20
N ARG A 328 28.27 6.90 -5.28
CA ARG A 328 29.75 6.90 -5.34
C ARG A 328 30.27 5.47 -5.49
N PRO A 329 31.05 5.15 -6.55
CA PRO A 329 31.51 6.05 -7.63
C PRO A 329 30.46 6.35 -8.72
N SER A 330 29.37 5.57 -8.80
CA SER A 330 28.20 5.82 -9.67
C SER A 330 27.01 5.02 -9.16
N ASP A 331 25.78 5.40 -9.51
CA ASP A 331 24.56 4.70 -9.09
C ASP A 331 24.59 3.20 -9.46
N GLN A 332 25.06 2.89 -10.68
CA GLN A 332 25.21 1.50 -11.12
C GLN A 332 26.20 0.73 -10.23
N ARG A 333 27.32 1.34 -9.86
CA ARG A 333 28.30 0.71 -8.97
C ARG A 333 27.78 0.57 -7.54
N VAL A 334 26.98 1.53 -7.06
CA VAL A 334 26.30 1.43 -5.76
C VAL A 334 25.34 0.24 -5.77
N PHE A 335 24.57 0.05 -6.84
CA PHE A 335 23.73 -1.14 -6.99
C PHE A 335 24.55 -2.43 -7.06
N ASP A 336 25.64 -2.48 -7.82
CA ASP A 336 26.52 -3.66 -7.86
C ASP A 336 27.05 -4.02 -6.45
N ARG A 337 27.43 -3.01 -5.65
CA ARG A 337 27.87 -3.20 -4.26
C ARG A 337 26.76 -3.70 -3.34
N PHE A 338 25.53 -3.23 -3.55
CA PHE A 338 24.36 -3.78 -2.86
C PHE A 338 24.21 -5.28 -3.16
N VAL A 339 24.23 -5.68 -4.44
CA VAL A 339 24.14 -7.08 -4.84
C VAL A 339 25.27 -7.93 -4.27
N GLU A 340 26.51 -7.44 -4.31
CA GLU A 340 27.69 -8.13 -3.77
C GLU A 340 27.59 -8.31 -2.25
N SER A 341 27.30 -7.23 -1.53
CA SER A 341 27.27 -7.19 -0.08
C SER A 341 26.16 -8.06 0.50
N VAL A 342 24.94 -7.88 0.01
CA VAL A 342 23.78 -8.67 0.45
C VAL A 342 23.91 -10.11 -0.07
N GLY A 343 24.38 -10.30 -1.29
CA GLY A 343 24.60 -11.63 -1.87
C GLY A 343 25.58 -12.47 -1.06
N LYS A 344 26.72 -11.89 -0.67
CA LYS A 344 27.70 -12.55 0.20
C LYS A 344 27.09 -12.93 1.55
N ARG A 345 26.30 -12.04 2.16
CA ARG A 345 25.61 -12.28 3.44
C ARG A 345 24.68 -13.49 3.36
N ILE A 346 23.93 -13.64 2.27
CA ILE A 346 22.96 -14.74 2.09
C ILE A 346 23.55 -15.96 1.36
N GLY A 347 24.85 -15.97 1.07
CA GLY A 347 25.56 -17.12 0.51
C GLY A 347 25.42 -17.29 -1.01
N CYS A 348 25.15 -16.22 -1.77
CA CYS A 348 25.27 -16.27 -3.22
C CYS A 348 26.74 -16.52 -3.62
N GLY A 349 26.99 -17.50 -4.51
CA GLY A 349 28.34 -17.82 -5.00
C GLY A 349 29.11 -18.88 -4.19
N LYS A 350 28.46 -19.61 -3.27
CA LYS A 350 29.01 -20.84 -2.69
C LYS A 350 28.21 -22.05 -3.21
N GLY A 351 28.64 -22.63 -4.34
CA GLY A 351 28.06 -23.84 -4.94
C GLY A 351 27.96 -23.81 -6.48
N ALA A 352 28.42 -24.90 -7.10
CA ALA A 352 28.36 -25.37 -8.50
C ALA A 352 28.62 -24.44 -9.70
N ASP A 353 28.73 -23.12 -9.54
CA ASP A 353 29.15 -22.19 -10.61
C ASP A 353 30.24 -21.22 -10.10
N ALA A 354 31.28 -21.77 -9.47
CA ALA A 354 32.52 -21.05 -9.12
C ALA A 354 33.70 -21.64 -9.91
#